data_AF-A0A1V5W5Y0-F1
#
_entry.id   AF-A0A1V5W5Y0-F1
#
_cell.length_a   1.000
_cell.length_b   1.000
_cell.length_c   1.000
_cell.angle_alpha   90.00
_cell.angle_beta   90.00
_cell.angle_gamma   90.00
#
_symmetry.space_group_name_H-M   'P 1'
#
loop_
_entity.id
_entity.type
_entity.pdbx_description
1 polymer ?
#
loop_
_entity_poly.entity_id
_entity_poly.type
_entity_poly.pdbx_seq_one_letter_code
_entity_poly.pdbx_strand_id
1 'polypeptide(L)'
;MNHSKKATSRLKRKLTLYFLLISIVSISVSAEIIFEFSSGRLRDEIKKNFIAHIDSTLPRDTKSRINERELIGSIEKPIYDLRNRMILLLLVVFGSIIGAFLMFTKDIVAPMDGIVEATKKIADGDLTVTVPIMTNDEIGQIAKLINTMNVNLQDLIMQIRQEISRHRHKIEEASQKISLIAGDKAEEVLETKKMRLSDFKNIINLSDDLIKEMDNMLMDLSALETFVRMYKTYSINTGIEQKEIDDALEQYQDIALYKEGE
;
A
#
# COMPACT_ATOMS: atom_id res chain seq x y z
N MET A 1 -13.32 -24.72 -2.46
CA MET A 1 -12.71 -23.77 -3.42
C MET A 1 -13.19 -22.38 -3.06
N ASN A 2 -12.48 -21.71 -2.15
CA ASN A 2 -12.96 -20.48 -1.52
C ASN A 2 -12.51 -19.30 -2.38
N HIS A 3 -13.43 -18.72 -3.16
CA HIS A 3 -13.19 -17.46 -3.85
C HIS A 3 -13.14 -16.35 -2.81
N SER A 4 -11.94 -16.08 -2.27
CA SER A 4 -11.65 -14.80 -1.62
C SER A 4 -11.89 -13.71 -2.66
N LYS A 5 -13.04 -13.04 -2.56
CA LYS A 5 -13.33 -11.80 -3.28
C LYS A 5 -12.20 -10.84 -2.90
N LYS A 6 -11.20 -10.68 -3.77
CA LYS A 6 -10.18 -9.64 -3.66
C LYS A 6 -10.93 -8.32 -3.46
N ALA A 7 -10.93 -7.81 -2.23
CA ALA A 7 -11.51 -6.52 -1.92
C ALA A 7 -10.82 -5.51 -2.83
N THR A 8 -11.60 -4.86 -3.70
CA THR A 8 -11.06 -3.85 -4.61
C THR A 8 -10.39 -2.77 -3.77
N SER A 9 -9.13 -2.42 -4.08
CA SER A 9 -8.42 -1.44 -3.28
C SER A 9 -9.19 -0.12 -3.20
N ARG A 10 -9.06 0.58 -2.07
CA ARG A 10 -9.74 1.86 -1.85
C ARG A 10 -9.41 2.86 -2.96
N LEU A 11 -8.16 2.82 -3.45
CA LEU A 11 -7.69 3.63 -4.58
C LEU A 11 -8.42 3.26 -5.87
N LYS A 12 -8.50 1.96 -6.20
CA LYS A 12 -9.24 1.48 -7.37
C LYS A 12 -10.69 1.94 -7.34
N ARG A 13 -11.38 1.80 -6.19
CA ARG A 13 -12.78 2.23 -6.04
C ARG A 13 -12.96 3.73 -6.27
N LYS A 14 -12.10 4.57 -5.69
CA LYS A 14 -12.15 6.03 -5.91
C LYS A 14 -11.89 6.40 -7.36
N LEU A 15 -10.87 5.81 -7.99
CA LEU A 15 -10.57 6.05 -9.40
C LEU A 15 -11.71 5.60 -10.31
N THR A 16 -12.28 4.41 -10.09
CA THR A 16 -13.46 3.96 -10.85
C THR A 16 -14.61 4.95 -10.73
N LEU A 17 -14.85 5.54 -9.55
CA LEU A 17 -15.89 6.57 -9.39
C LEU A 17 -15.57 7.85 -10.19
N TYR A 18 -14.32 8.32 -10.20
CA TYR A 18 -13.93 9.48 -11.00
C TYR A 18 -14.05 9.22 -12.51
N PHE A 19 -13.59 8.07 -13.00
CA PHE A 19 -13.74 7.70 -14.40
C PHE A 19 -15.19 7.48 -14.80
N LEU A 20 -16.03 6.95 -13.91
CA LEU A 20 -17.48 6.85 -14.11
C LEU A 20 -18.11 8.25 -14.20
N LEU A 21 -17.74 9.18 -13.31
CA LEU A 21 -18.21 10.56 -13.36
C LEU A 21 -17.83 11.25 -14.68
N ILE A 22 -16.55 11.13 -15.09
CA ILE A 22 -16.06 11.66 -16.37
C ILE A 22 -16.82 11.05 -17.55
N SER A 23 -17.08 9.73 -17.50
CA SER A 23 -17.84 9.03 -18.55
C SER A 23 -19.27 9.52 -18.60
N ILE A 24 -19.94 9.72 -17.47
CA ILE A 24 -21.32 10.25 -17.41
C ILE A 24 -21.38 11.66 -18.01
N VAL A 25 -20.47 12.55 -17.60
CA VAL A 25 -20.40 13.92 -18.14
C VAL A 25 -20.12 13.88 -19.64
N SER A 26 -19.17 13.06 -20.08
CA SER A 26 -18.84 12.92 -21.50
C SER A 26 -20.00 12.39 -22.32
N ILE A 27 -20.72 11.37 -21.83
CA ILE A 27 -21.92 10.82 -22.47
C ILE A 27 -23.04 11.87 -22.52
N SER A 28 -23.25 12.65 -21.45
CA SER A 28 -24.27 13.71 -21.43
C SER A 28 -24.01 14.76 -22.49
N VAL A 29 -22.78 15.27 -22.57
CA VAL A 29 -22.38 16.25 -23.60
C VAL A 29 -22.49 15.66 -25.00
N SER A 30 -22.06 14.40 -25.16
CA SER A 30 -22.17 13.68 -26.43
C SER A 30 -23.62 13.54 -26.88
N ALA A 31 -24.52 13.20 -25.95
CA ALA A 31 -25.94 13.03 -26.22
C ALA A 31 -26.60 14.35 -26.62
N GLU A 32 -26.28 15.46 -25.94
CA GLU A 32 -26.80 16.79 -26.26
C GLU A 32 -26.35 17.23 -27.67
N ILE A 33 -25.08 17.04 -27.98
CA ILE A 33 -24.52 17.31 -29.31
C ILE A 33 -25.20 16.43 -30.38
N ILE A 34 -25.29 15.11 -30.15
CA ILE A 34 -25.91 14.21 -31.12
C ILE A 34 -27.38 14.56 -31.33
N PHE A 35 -28.11 14.88 -30.26
CA PHE A 35 -29.52 15.27 -30.34
C PHE A 35 -29.70 16.53 -31.19
N GLU A 36 -28.91 17.58 -30.94
CA GLU A 36 -28.99 18.84 -31.67
C GLU A 36 -28.74 18.63 -33.18
N PHE A 37 -27.66 17.93 -33.52
CA PHE A 37 -27.25 17.72 -34.92
C PHE A 37 -28.02 16.60 -35.64
N SER A 38 -28.60 15.65 -34.92
CA SER A 38 -29.38 14.54 -35.49
C SER A 38 -30.87 14.85 -35.62
N SER A 39 -31.41 15.84 -34.90
CA SER A 39 -32.86 16.10 -34.82
C SER A 39 -33.52 16.55 -36.13
N GLY A 40 -32.78 16.73 -37.23
CA GLY A 40 -33.30 17.22 -38.50
C GLY A 40 -33.70 18.70 -38.48
N ARG A 41 -34.08 19.24 -37.30
CA ARG A 41 -34.48 20.64 -37.09
C ARG A 41 -33.45 21.63 -37.61
N LEU A 42 -32.19 21.51 -37.17
CA LEU A 42 -31.13 22.41 -37.61
C LEU A 42 -30.95 22.39 -39.13
N ARG A 43 -30.96 21.20 -39.74
CA ARG A 43 -30.86 21.04 -41.19
C ARG A 43 -32.04 21.69 -41.90
N ASP A 44 -33.25 21.45 -41.40
CA ASP A 44 -34.48 21.92 -42.04
C ASP A 44 -34.64 23.44 -41.86
N GLU A 45 -34.15 23.99 -40.74
CA GLU A 45 -34.09 25.43 -40.47
C GLU A 45 -33.04 26.14 -41.34
N ILE A 46 -31.85 25.56 -41.50
CA ILE A 46 -30.83 26.03 -42.46
C ILE A 46 -31.40 26.03 -43.87
N LYS A 47 -32.05 24.94 -44.31
CA LYS A 47 -32.70 24.85 -45.63
C LYS A 47 -33.77 25.91 -45.80
N LYS A 48 -34.66 26.06 -44.81
CA LYS A 48 -35.76 27.01 -44.85
C LYS A 48 -35.25 28.45 -44.95
N ASN A 49 -34.29 28.82 -44.11
CA ASN A 49 -33.70 30.17 -44.11
C ASN A 49 -32.98 30.47 -45.42
N PHE A 50 -32.26 29.49 -45.97
CA PHE A 50 -31.54 29.65 -47.23
C PHE A 50 -32.47 29.78 -48.44
N ILE A 51 -33.52 28.95 -48.54
CA ILE A 51 -34.54 29.06 -49.59
C ILE A 51 -35.27 30.40 -49.48
N ALA A 52 -35.68 30.79 -48.28
CA ALA A 52 -36.33 32.09 -48.06
C ALA A 52 -35.44 33.27 -48.49
N HIS A 53 -34.13 33.19 -48.23
CA HIS A 53 -33.18 34.22 -48.64
C HIS A 53 -33.03 34.30 -50.16
N ILE A 54 -32.90 33.14 -50.82
CA ILE A 54 -32.86 33.04 -52.29
C ILE A 54 -34.13 33.61 -52.91
N ASP A 55 -35.29 33.25 -52.37
CA ASP A 55 -36.60 33.70 -52.85
C ASP A 55 -36.78 35.22 -52.73
N SER A 56 -36.19 35.82 -51.70
CA SER A 56 -36.25 37.28 -51.48
C SER A 56 -35.23 38.08 -52.30
N THR A 57 -34.16 37.44 -52.77
CA THR A 57 -33.00 38.15 -53.36
C THR A 57 -32.92 38.00 -54.88
N LEU A 58 -33.39 36.88 -55.43
CA LEU A 58 -33.23 36.55 -56.86
C LEU A 58 -34.46 36.93 -57.70
N PRO A 59 -34.27 37.57 -58.88
CA PRO A 59 -35.32 37.79 -59.87
C PRO A 59 -35.96 36.49 -60.40
N ARG A 60 -37.25 36.55 -60.79
CA ARG A 60 -38.07 35.39 -61.20
C ARG A 60 -37.48 34.59 -62.37
N ASP A 61 -36.90 35.27 -63.34
CA ASP A 61 -36.23 34.70 -64.50
C ASP A 61 -35.01 33.86 -64.09
N THR A 62 -34.22 34.36 -63.14
CA THR A 62 -33.05 33.64 -62.63
C THR A 62 -33.46 32.46 -61.75
N LYS A 63 -34.50 32.61 -60.91
CA LYS A 63 -35.05 31.52 -60.08
C LYS A 63 -35.50 30.32 -60.91
N SER A 64 -36.14 30.54 -62.06
CA SER A 64 -36.61 29.46 -62.94
C SER A 64 -35.48 28.61 -63.56
N ARG A 65 -34.24 29.11 -63.55
CA ARG A 65 -33.06 28.43 -64.09
C ARG A 65 -32.29 27.65 -63.01
N ILE A 66 -32.66 27.80 -61.74
CA ILE A 66 -31.99 27.12 -60.62
C ILE A 66 -32.68 25.78 -60.37
N ASN A 67 -31.87 24.71 -60.36
CA ASN A 67 -32.33 23.40 -59.94
C ASN A 67 -32.35 23.34 -58.40
N GLU A 68 -33.53 23.50 -57.78
CA GLU A 68 -33.68 23.46 -56.33
C GLU A 68 -33.12 22.17 -55.70
N ARG A 69 -33.19 21.02 -56.39
CA ARG A 69 -32.63 19.76 -55.88
C ARG A 69 -31.10 19.81 -55.78
N GLU A 70 -30.45 20.40 -56.77
CA GLU A 70 -29.00 20.54 -56.80
C GLU A 70 -28.52 21.55 -55.76
N LEU A 71 -29.25 22.67 -55.63
CA LEU A 71 -29.04 23.68 -54.61
C LEU A 71 -29.18 23.11 -53.19
N ILE A 72 -30.26 22.38 -52.89
CA ILE A 72 -30.48 21.75 -51.58
C ILE A 72 -29.40 20.68 -51.30
N GLY A 73 -29.05 19.87 -52.30
CA GLY A 73 -27.97 18.88 -52.18
C GLY A 73 -26.61 19.50 -51.87
N SER A 74 -26.37 20.73 -52.33
CA SER A 74 -25.14 21.51 -52.04
C SER A 74 -25.04 21.93 -50.56
N ILE A 75 -26.19 22.09 -49.89
CA ILE A 75 -26.30 22.48 -48.47
C ILE A 75 -26.25 21.25 -47.57
N GLU A 76 -26.85 20.13 -48.00
CA GLU A 76 -26.92 18.90 -47.19
C GLU A 76 -25.57 18.22 -47.03
N LYS A 77 -24.75 18.17 -48.09
CA LYS A 77 -23.45 17.48 -48.06
C LYS A 77 -22.53 17.99 -46.94
N PRO A 78 -22.25 19.31 -46.80
CA PRO A 78 -21.45 19.83 -45.69
C PRO A 78 -22.02 19.54 -44.30
N ILE A 79 -23.35 19.51 -44.16
CA ILE A 79 -24.02 19.21 -42.89
C ILE A 79 -23.78 17.75 -42.47
N TYR A 80 -23.89 16.80 -43.41
CA TYR A 80 -23.60 15.39 -43.12
C TYR A 80 -22.13 15.15 -42.81
N ASP A 81 -21.23 15.81 -43.53
CA ASP A 81 -19.78 15.73 -43.27
C ASP A 81 -19.44 16.27 -41.88
N LEU A 82 -20.02 17.41 -41.49
CA LEU A 82 -19.83 17.98 -40.15
C LEU A 82 -20.34 17.03 -39.06
N ARG A 83 -21.54 16.48 -39.23
CA ARG A 83 -22.11 15.48 -38.30
C ARG A 83 -21.19 14.27 -38.16
N ASN A 84 -20.72 13.70 -39.28
CA ASN A 84 -19.86 12.52 -39.26
C ASN A 84 -18.52 12.80 -38.57
N ARG A 85 -17.91 13.98 -38.82
CA ARG A 85 -16.69 14.42 -38.12
C ARG A 85 -16.92 14.57 -36.62
N MET A 86 -18.05 15.12 -36.21
CA MET A 86 -18.39 15.26 -34.78
C MET A 86 -18.59 13.90 -34.11
N ILE A 87 -19.30 12.97 -34.75
CA ILE A 87 -19.44 11.59 -34.24
C ILE A 87 -18.07 10.91 -34.11
N LEU A 88 -17.18 11.08 -35.09
CA LEU A 88 -15.84 10.53 -35.03
C LEU A 88 -15.04 11.12 -33.87
N LEU A 89 -15.10 12.43 -33.64
CA LEU A 89 -14.45 13.08 -32.49
C LEU A 89 -14.98 12.53 -31.15
N LEU A 90 -16.29 12.32 -31.03
CA LEU A 90 -16.90 11.73 -29.83
C LEU A 90 -16.37 10.31 -29.57
N LEU A 91 -16.26 9.48 -30.62
CA LEU A 91 -15.69 8.13 -30.50
C LEU A 91 -14.22 8.17 -30.07
N VAL A 92 -13.42 9.10 -30.59
CA VAL A 92 -12.02 9.28 -30.20
C VAL A 92 -11.90 9.69 -28.73
N VAL A 93 -12.74 10.64 -28.28
CA VAL A 93 -12.77 11.06 -26.87
C VAL A 93 -13.14 9.89 -25.95
N PHE A 94 -14.19 9.14 -26.31
CA PHE A 94 -14.62 7.99 -25.52
C PHE A 94 -13.55 6.88 -25.46
N GLY A 95 -12.93 6.57 -26.61
CA GLY A 95 -11.79 5.65 -26.67
C GLY A 95 -10.61 6.10 -25.82
N SER A 96 -10.33 7.41 -25.78
CA SER A 96 -9.25 7.98 -24.96
C SER A 96 -9.53 7.86 -23.47
N ILE A 97 -10.79 8.06 -23.03
CA ILE A 97 -11.19 7.88 -21.62
C ILE A 97 -10.97 6.43 -21.18
N ILE A 98 -11.40 5.46 -22.00
CA ILE A 98 -11.22 4.03 -21.72
C ILE A 98 -9.71 3.68 -21.71
N GLY A 99 -8.96 4.15 -22.71
CA GLY A 99 -7.52 3.94 -22.79
C GLY A 99 -6.79 4.47 -21.56
N ALA A 100 -7.11 5.69 -21.13
CA ALA A 100 -6.56 6.29 -19.92
C ALA A 100 -6.92 5.47 -18.68
N PHE A 101 -8.17 5.03 -18.52
CA PHE A 101 -8.57 4.19 -17.38
C PHE A 101 -7.77 2.90 -17.27
N LEU A 102 -7.59 2.21 -18.41
CA LEU A 102 -6.82 0.96 -18.46
C LEU A 102 -5.34 1.19 -18.14
N MET A 103 -4.75 2.23 -18.72
CA MET A 103 -3.36 2.63 -18.49
C MET A 103 -3.13 2.98 -17.01
N PHE A 104 -3.96 3.86 -16.43
CA PHE A 104 -3.89 4.22 -15.00
C PHE A 104 -4.04 3.01 -14.07
N THR A 105 -4.94 2.09 -14.38
CA THR A 105 -5.14 0.89 -13.56
C THR A 105 -3.91 -0.01 -13.59
N LYS A 106 -3.31 -0.20 -14.76
CA LYS A 106 -2.15 -1.07 -14.95
C LYS A 106 -0.87 -0.45 -14.40
N ASP A 107 -0.67 0.84 -14.61
CA ASP A 107 0.62 1.49 -14.39
C ASP A 107 0.71 2.15 -13.00
N ILE A 108 -0.43 2.45 -12.36
CA ILE A 108 -0.45 3.08 -11.02
C ILE A 108 -1.14 2.18 -10.00
N VAL A 109 -2.40 1.79 -10.26
CA VAL A 109 -3.20 1.10 -9.23
C VAL A 109 -2.65 -0.27 -8.91
N ALA A 110 -2.31 -1.07 -9.92
CA ALA A 110 -1.79 -2.42 -9.69
C ALA A 110 -0.42 -2.46 -8.97
N PRO A 111 0.58 -1.65 -9.37
CA PRO A 111 1.83 -1.52 -8.61
C PRO A 111 1.62 -1.04 -7.17
N MET A 112 0.75 -0.04 -6.97
CA MET A 112 0.44 0.48 -5.63
C MET A 112 -0.20 -0.58 -4.73
N ASP A 113 -1.14 -1.37 -5.26
CA ASP A 113 -1.77 -2.46 -4.51
C ASP A 113 -0.72 -3.51 -4.09
N GLY A 114 0.22 -3.84 -4.98
CA GLY A 114 1.34 -4.74 -4.67
C GLY A 114 2.27 -4.20 -3.59
N ILE A 115 2.60 -2.90 -3.65
CA ILE A 115 3.39 -2.22 -2.61
C ILE A 115 2.68 -2.26 -1.27
N VAL A 116 1.39 -1.90 -1.22
CA VAL A 116 0.61 -1.89 0.02
C VAL A 116 0.52 -3.29 0.62
N GLU A 117 0.26 -4.32 -0.20
CA GLU A 117 0.19 -5.70 0.29
C GLU A 117 1.53 -6.18 0.87
N ALA A 118 2.64 -5.96 0.14
CA ALA A 118 3.96 -6.36 0.61
C ALA A 118 4.39 -5.58 1.86
N THR A 119 4.13 -4.28 1.89
CA THR A 119 4.44 -3.43 3.05
C THR A 119 3.64 -3.82 4.27
N LYS A 120 2.37 -4.23 4.10
CA LYS A 120 1.56 -4.75 5.19
C LYS A 120 2.18 -6.02 5.78
N LYS A 121 2.64 -6.96 4.94
CA LYS A 121 3.34 -8.18 5.41
C LYS A 121 4.64 -7.84 6.17
N ILE A 122 5.42 -6.89 5.66
CA ILE A 122 6.64 -6.40 6.34
C ILE A 122 6.28 -5.76 7.70
N ALA A 123 5.25 -4.93 7.75
CA ALA A 123 4.76 -4.31 9.00
C ALA A 123 4.22 -5.35 9.99
N ASP A 124 3.62 -6.43 9.50
CA ASP A 124 3.17 -7.58 10.28
C ASP A 124 4.35 -8.50 10.70
N GLY A 125 5.59 -8.17 10.33
CA GLY A 125 6.82 -8.83 10.76
C GLY A 125 7.38 -9.87 9.77
N ASP A 126 6.71 -10.13 8.64
CA ASP A 126 7.25 -10.97 7.57
C ASP A 126 8.24 -10.17 6.73
N LEU A 127 9.47 -10.13 7.24
CA LEU A 127 10.59 -9.51 6.55
C LEU A 127 11.08 -10.34 5.35
N THR A 128 10.59 -11.57 5.12
CA THR A 128 11.04 -12.39 3.98
C THR A 128 10.45 -11.95 2.64
N VAL A 129 9.38 -11.17 2.69
CA VAL A 129 8.69 -10.62 1.52
C VAL A 129 9.49 -9.47 0.92
N THR A 130 9.54 -9.42 -0.40
CA THR A 130 10.07 -8.29 -1.16
C THR A 130 8.95 -7.54 -1.85
N VAL A 131 9.02 -6.21 -1.83
CA VAL A 131 8.14 -5.36 -2.62
C VAL A 131 8.50 -5.46 -4.10
N PRO A 132 7.56 -5.83 -4.99
CA PRO A 132 7.83 -5.96 -6.41
C PRO A 132 8.10 -4.60 -7.06
N ILE A 133 9.21 -4.48 -7.79
CA ILE A 133 9.55 -3.28 -8.56
C ILE A 133 8.97 -3.45 -9.96
N MET A 134 7.78 -2.90 -10.20
CA MET A 134 7.04 -3.07 -11.47
C MET A 134 7.30 -1.95 -12.47
N THR A 135 7.75 -0.79 -11.99
CA THR A 135 7.94 0.44 -12.76
C THR A 135 9.34 1.02 -12.49
N ASN A 136 9.83 1.88 -13.38
CA ASN A 136 11.13 2.57 -13.25
C ASN A 136 10.97 4.06 -12.84
N ASP A 137 9.80 4.43 -12.35
CA ASP A 137 9.43 5.79 -11.93
C ASP A 137 9.49 5.93 -10.39
N GLU A 138 8.85 6.97 -9.85
CA GLU A 138 8.76 7.23 -8.42
C GLU A 138 8.11 6.07 -7.64
N ILE A 139 7.15 5.36 -8.24
CA ILE A 139 6.51 4.19 -7.62
C ILE A 139 7.54 3.06 -7.47
N GLY A 140 8.36 2.84 -8.50
CA GLY A 140 9.48 1.91 -8.47
C GLY A 140 10.56 2.29 -7.46
N GLN A 141 10.83 3.59 -7.29
CA GLN A 141 11.77 4.09 -6.29
C GLN A 141 11.26 3.85 -4.86
N ILE A 142 9.97 4.05 -4.60
CA ILE A 142 9.36 3.73 -3.30
C ILE A 142 9.50 2.23 -3.01
N ALA A 143 9.22 1.36 -3.98
CA ALA A 143 9.41 -0.08 -3.81
C ALA A 143 10.86 -0.45 -3.44
N LYS A 144 11.85 0.18 -4.10
CA LYS A 144 13.27 0.01 -3.76
C LYS A 144 13.59 0.46 -2.34
N LEU A 145 13.11 1.64 -1.92
CA LEU A 145 13.34 2.17 -0.58
C LEU A 145 12.79 1.25 0.51
N ILE A 146 11.59 0.71 0.30
CA ILE A 146 10.97 -0.24 1.25
C ILE A 146 11.78 -1.54 1.32
N ASN A 147 12.26 -2.05 0.19
CA ASN A 147 13.15 -3.22 0.18
C ASN A 147 14.46 -2.97 0.95
N THR A 148 15.08 -1.80 0.77
CA THR A 148 16.28 -1.43 1.54
C THR A 148 15.99 -1.36 3.04
N MET A 149 14.86 -0.76 3.43
CA MET A 149 14.42 -0.74 4.83
C MET A 149 14.23 -2.16 5.37
N ASN A 150 13.61 -3.04 4.59
CA ASN A 150 13.38 -4.43 4.97
C ASN A 150 14.69 -5.19 5.22
N VAL A 151 15.69 -5.03 4.35
CA VAL A 151 17.03 -5.59 4.53
C VAL A 151 17.69 -5.07 5.81
N ASN A 152 17.64 -3.75 6.05
CA ASN A 152 18.21 -3.16 7.26
C ASN A 152 17.55 -3.69 8.54
N LEU A 153 16.24 -3.97 8.52
CA LEU A 153 15.52 -4.57 9.64
C LEU A 153 15.97 -6.02 9.88
N GLN A 154 16.15 -6.82 8.82
CA GLN A 154 16.69 -8.17 8.93
C GLN A 154 18.10 -8.17 9.56
N ASP A 155 18.96 -7.28 9.10
CA ASP A 155 20.34 -7.16 9.61
C ASP A 155 20.34 -6.77 11.09
N LEU A 156 19.49 -5.82 11.50
CA LEU A 156 19.35 -5.43 12.90
C LEU A 156 18.93 -6.62 13.78
N ILE A 157 17.95 -7.41 13.35
CA ILE A 157 17.50 -8.61 14.09
C ILE A 157 18.63 -9.64 14.19
N MET A 158 19.42 -9.83 13.12
CA MET A 158 20.56 -10.73 13.13
C MET A 158 21.64 -10.27 14.12
N GLN A 159 21.95 -8.98 14.16
CA GLN A 159 22.90 -8.41 15.11
C GLN A 159 22.43 -8.61 16.56
N ILE A 160 21.15 -8.36 16.86
CA ILE A 160 20.57 -8.59 18.19
C ILE A 160 20.73 -10.07 18.60
N ARG A 161 20.44 -11.02 17.69
CA ARG A 161 20.63 -12.46 17.96
C ARG A 161 22.08 -12.82 18.29
N GLN A 162 23.04 -12.25 17.57
CA GLN A 162 24.46 -12.47 17.81
C GLN A 162 24.91 -11.89 19.16
N GLU A 163 24.41 -10.71 19.53
CA GLU A 163 24.69 -10.10 20.83
C GLU A 163 24.11 -10.94 21.98
N ILE A 164 22.88 -11.43 21.85
CA ILE A 164 22.27 -12.35 22.83
C ILE A 164 23.14 -13.59 23.05
N SER A 165 23.57 -14.23 21.96
CA SER A 165 24.43 -15.41 22.03
C SER A 165 25.77 -15.14 22.69
N ARG A 166 26.40 -13.98 22.39
CA ARG A 166 27.64 -13.56 23.03
C ARG A 166 27.47 -13.30 24.53
N HIS A 167 26.40 -12.63 24.94
CA HIS A 167 26.14 -12.36 26.37
C HIS A 167 25.83 -13.65 27.13
N ARG A 168 25.03 -14.56 26.55
CA ARG A 168 24.75 -15.88 27.13
C ARG A 168 26.04 -16.66 27.43
N HIS A 169 26.97 -16.73 26.48
CA HIS A 169 28.26 -17.41 26.70
C HIS A 169 29.11 -16.75 27.81
N LYS A 170 29.16 -15.42 27.86
CA LYS A 170 29.89 -14.71 28.93
C LYS A 170 29.28 -15.00 30.32
N ILE A 171 27.96 -15.06 30.40
CA ILE A 171 27.26 -15.39 31.63
C ILE A 171 27.54 -16.84 32.05
N GLU A 172 27.48 -17.80 31.12
CA GLU A 172 27.81 -19.20 31.41
C GLU A 172 29.25 -19.33 31.93
N GLU A 173 30.21 -18.66 31.29
CA GLU A 173 31.62 -18.67 31.71
C GLU A 173 31.81 -18.03 33.10
N ALA A 174 31.17 -16.89 33.35
CA ALA A 174 31.25 -16.22 34.64
C ALA A 174 30.58 -17.06 35.76
N SER A 175 29.47 -17.73 35.45
CA SER A 175 28.73 -18.58 36.41
C SER A 175 29.59 -19.78 36.80
N GLN A 176 30.27 -20.41 35.83
CA GLN A 176 31.24 -21.46 36.10
C GLN A 176 32.40 -20.98 36.99
N LYS A 177 32.98 -19.81 36.69
CA LYS A 177 34.08 -19.23 37.48
C LYS A 177 33.65 -18.91 38.91
N ILE A 178 32.45 -18.38 39.09
CA ILE A 178 31.89 -18.12 40.42
C ILE A 178 31.66 -19.43 41.17
N SER A 179 31.06 -20.44 40.55
CA SER A 179 30.83 -21.74 41.18
C SER A 179 32.14 -22.40 41.63
N LEU A 180 33.24 -22.20 40.89
CA LEU A 180 34.58 -22.65 41.31
C LEU A 180 35.12 -21.93 42.54
N ILE A 181 34.77 -20.65 42.74
CA ILE A 181 35.20 -19.84 43.90
C ILE A 181 34.31 -20.11 45.11
N ALA A 182 33.01 -20.26 44.90
CA ALA A 182 32.01 -20.48 45.94
C ALA A 182 31.89 -21.96 46.39
N GLY A 183 32.27 -22.91 45.53
CA GLY A 183 32.23 -24.35 45.81
C GLY A 183 33.51 -24.91 46.47
N ASP A 184 33.52 -26.24 46.65
CA ASP A 184 34.46 -27.16 47.35
C ASP A 184 35.99 -26.91 47.21
N LYS A 185 36.45 -25.97 46.39
CA LYS A 185 37.86 -25.54 46.28
C LYS A 185 38.20 -24.28 47.08
N ALA A 186 37.25 -23.73 47.82
CA ALA A 186 37.50 -22.68 48.83
C ALA A 186 38.66 -23.07 49.77
N GLU A 187 38.71 -24.34 50.20
CA GLU A 187 39.75 -24.90 51.05
C GLU A 187 41.16 -24.79 50.40
N GLU A 188 41.26 -25.06 49.09
CA GLU A 188 42.50 -24.97 48.31
C GLU A 188 42.98 -23.52 48.16
N VAL A 189 42.07 -22.57 47.98
CA VAL A 189 42.36 -21.12 47.90
C VAL A 189 42.79 -20.56 49.27
N LEU A 190 42.17 -21.04 50.35
CA LEU A 190 42.49 -20.67 51.73
C LEU A 190 43.88 -21.16 52.15
N GLU A 191 44.26 -22.39 51.77
CA GLU A 191 45.58 -22.94 52.10
C GLU A 191 46.72 -22.37 51.24
N THR A 192 46.49 -22.12 49.94
CA THR A 192 47.59 -21.77 49.02
C THR A 192 48.01 -20.29 49.04
N LYS A 193 47.19 -19.36 49.53
CA LYS A 193 47.46 -17.91 49.37
C LYS A 193 47.57 -17.05 50.65
N LYS A 194 47.46 -17.61 51.86
CA LYS A 194 47.47 -16.83 53.13
C LYS A 194 46.49 -15.63 53.10
N MET A 195 45.33 -15.80 52.49
CA MET A 195 44.30 -14.75 52.44
C MET A 195 43.59 -14.67 53.80
N ARG A 196 43.32 -13.46 54.31
CA ARG A 196 42.59 -13.32 55.58
C ARG A 196 41.15 -13.79 55.38
N LEU A 197 40.59 -14.47 56.40
CA LEU A 197 39.21 -14.98 56.36
C LEU A 197 38.17 -13.89 56.05
N SER A 198 38.43 -12.64 56.48
CA SER A 198 37.60 -11.47 56.17
C SER A 198 37.56 -11.14 54.68
N ASP A 199 38.70 -11.24 54.00
CA ASP A 199 38.83 -10.88 52.59
C ASP A 199 38.21 -11.96 51.72
N PHE A 200 38.37 -13.23 52.12
CA PHE A 200 37.68 -14.36 51.50
C PHE A 200 36.15 -14.24 51.64
N LYS A 201 35.65 -13.90 52.84
CA LYS A 201 34.22 -13.71 53.08
C LYS A 201 33.63 -12.55 52.27
N ASN A 202 34.40 -11.46 52.10
CA ASN A 202 34.00 -10.36 51.23
C ASN A 202 33.95 -10.76 49.75
N ILE A 203 34.89 -11.60 49.29
CA ILE A 203 34.87 -12.16 47.93
C ILE A 203 33.64 -13.05 47.71
N ILE A 204 33.28 -13.91 48.67
CA ILE A 204 32.08 -14.75 48.58
C ILE A 204 30.81 -13.89 48.54
N ASN A 205 30.67 -12.92 49.44
CA ASN A 205 29.51 -12.02 49.42
C ASN A 205 29.40 -11.24 48.11
N LEU A 206 30.53 -10.73 47.60
CA LEU A 206 30.57 -10.05 46.30
C LEU A 206 30.21 -11.01 45.16
N SER A 207 30.61 -12.27 45.27
CA SER A 207 30.30 -13.32 44.30
C SER A 207 28.80 -13.67 44.29
N ASP A 208 28.16 -13.68 45.46
CA ASP A 208 26.70 -13.87 45.60
C ASP A 208 25.92 -12.69 44.97
N ASP A 209 26.39 -11.46 45.16
CA ASP A 209 25.81 -10.29 44.50
C ASP A 209 26.00 -10.34 42.98
N LEU A 210 27.16 -10.84 42.52
CA LEU A 210 27.45 -11.05 41.09
C LEU A 210 26.54 -12.13 40.47
N ILE A 211 26.24 -13.22 41.20
CA ILE A 211 25.27 -14.24 40.78
C ILE A 211 23.89 -13.62 40.58
N LYS A 212 23.40 -12.83 41.54
CA LYS A 212 22.09 -12.18 41.43
C LYS A 212 22.00 -11.26 40.21
N GLU A 213 23.04 -10.47 39.96
CA GLU A 213 23.09 -9.58 38.81
C GLU A 213 23.11 -10.35 37.49
N MET A 214 23.80 -11.50 37.45
CA MET A 214 23.83 -12.38 36.29
C MET A 214 22.50 -13.08 36.04
N ASP A 215 21.79 -13.50 37.09
CA ASP A 215 20.43 -14.06 36.97
C ASP A 215 19.45 -13.02 36.41
N ASN A 216 19.55 -11.77 36.83
CA ASN A 216 18.78 -10.67 36.25
C ASN A 216 19.10 -10.49 34.76
N MET A 217 20.39 -10.48 34.37
CA MET A 217 20.77 -10.41 32.96
C MET A 217 20.28 -11.62 32.14
N LEU A 218 20.26 -12.83 32.71
CA LEU A 218 19.68 -14.01 32.04
C LEU A 218 18.18 -13.84 31.82
N MET A 219 17.49 -13.25 32.79
CA MET A 219 16.07 -12.93 32.67
C MET A 219 15.82 -11.92 31.54
N ASP A 220 16.63 -10.86 31.45
CA ASP A 220 16.57 -9.88 30.37
C ASP A 220 16.90 -10.49 29.00
N LEU A 221 17.92 -11.34 28.93
CA LEU A 221 18.26 -12.07 27.71
C LEU A 221 17.16 -13.04 27.28
N SER A 222 16.50 -13.70 28.24
CA SER A 222 15.36 -14.56 27.98
C SER A 222 14.16 -13.76 27.45
N ALA A 223 13.90 -12.59 28.03
CA ALA A 223 12.88 -11.67 27.53
C ALA A 223 13.20 -11.19 26.12
N LEU A 224 14.47 -10.85 25.83
CA LEU A 224 14.91 -10.42 24.51
C LEU A 224 14.90 -11.59 23.49
N GLU A 225 15.28 -12.80 23.90
CA GLU A 225 15.16 -13.99 23.06
C GLU A 225 13.70 -14.32 22.77
N THR A 226 12.83 -14.19 23.77
CA THR A 226 11.37 -14.35 23.64
C THR A 226 10.81 -13.29 22.72
N PHE A 227 11.23 -12.04 22.82
CA PHE A 227 10.87 -10.97 21.89
C PHE A 227 11.30 -11.32 20.46
N VAL A 228 12.55 -11.71 20.27
CA VAL A 228 13.11 -12.11 18.97
C VAL A 228 12.42 -13.35 18.40
N ARG A 229 11.99 -14.28 19.25
CA ARG A 229 11.24 -15.49 18.89
C ARG A 229 9.78 -15.15 18.59
N MET A 230 9.15 -14.30 19.37
CA MET A 230 7.81 -13.77 19.16
C MET A 230 7.74 -13.04 17.82
N TYR A 231 8.69 -12.16 17.52
CA TYR A 231 8.80 -11.53 16.20
C TYR A 231 8.96 -12.56 15.07
N LYS A 232 9.77 -13.61 15.28
CA LYS A 232 9.91 -14.70 14.30
C LYS A 232 8.64 -15.55 14.15
N THR A 233 7.89 -15.81 15.23
CA THR A 233 6.69 -16.65 15.24
C THR A 233 5.44 -15.88 14.79
N TYR A 234 5.31 -14.60 15.16
CA TYR A 234 4.25 -13.72 14.65
C TYR A 234 4.34 -13.54 13.14
N SER A 235 5.55 -13.60 12.54
CA SER A 235 5.72 -13.60 11.07
C SER A 235 5.18 -14.84 10.35
N ILE A 236 4.99 -15.97 11.06
CA ILE A 236 4.59 -17.25 10.45
C ILE A 236 3.08 -17.49 10.52
N ASN A 237 2.35 -16.80 11.41
CA ASN A 237 0.99 -17.19 11.79
C ASN A 237 -0.13 -16.15 11.59
N THR A 238 0.09 -15.02 10.92
CA THR A 238 -1.00 -14.03 10.75
C THR A 238 -1.96 -14.38 9.60
N GLY A 239 -2.91 -15.25 9.92
CA GLY A 239 -4.30 -15.14 9.49
C GLY A 239 -5.16 -14.62 10.64
N ILE A 240 -4.85 -13.44 11.17
CA ILE A 240 -5.63 -12.83 12.27
C ILE A 240 -6.82 -12.08 11.64
N GLU A 241 -8.05 -12.55 11.91
CA GLU A 241 -9.25 -11.83 11.54
C GLU A 241 -9.42 -10.61 12.46
N GLN A 242 -9.93 -9.49 11.91
CA GLN A 242 -10.15 -8.21 12.60
C GLN A 242 -10.81 -8.35 13.99
N LYS A 243 -11.62 -9.40 14.18
CA LYS A 243 -12.28 -9.76 15.43
C LYS A 243 -11.33 -10.10 16.57
N GLU A 244 -10.22 -10.79 16.31
CA GLU A 244 -9.24 -11.14 17.35
C GLU A 244 -8.45 -9.91 17.82
N ILE A 245 -8.30 -8.90 16.94
CA ILE A 245 -7.73 -7.60 17.31
C ILE A 245 -8.72 -6.82 18.18
N ASP A 246 -9.99 -6.82 17.81
CA ASP A 246 -11.04 -6.12 18.57
C ASP A 246 -11.23 -6.77 19.97
N ASP A 247 -11.26 -8.10 20.06
CA ASP A 247 -11.37 -8.85 21.33
C ASP A 247 -10.15 -8.61 22.25
N ALA A 248 -8.93 -8.54 21.68
CA ALA A 248 -7.72 -8.26 22.45
C ALA A 248 -7.65 -6.81 22.95
N LEU A 249 -8.18 -5.85 22.17
CA LEU A 249 -8.27 -4.44 22.56
C LEU A 249 -9.30 -4.23 23.68
N GLU A 250 -10.42 -4.94 23.63
CA GLU A 250 -11.45 -4.92 24.67
C GLU A 250 -10.88 -5.48 26.00
N GLN A 251 -10.14 -6.59 25.92
CA GLN A 251 -9.48 -7.18 27.09
C GLN A 251 -8.41 -6.25 27.71
N TYR A 252 -7.73 -5.44 26.90
CA TYR A 252 -6.77 -4.45 27.40
C TYR A 252 -7.44 -3.23 28.06
N GLN A 253 -8.62 -2.82 27.60
CA GLN A 253 -9.38 -1.73 28.23
C GLN A 253 -9.90 -2.13 29.61
N ASP A 254 -10.34 -3.38 29.79
CA ASP A 254 -10.79 -3.89 31.09
C ASP A 254 -9.64 -3.95 32.11
N ILE A 255 -8.43 -4.33 31.68
CA ILE A 255 -7.25 -4.37 32.56
C ILE A 255 -6.78 -2.97 32.95
N ALA A 256 -6.89 -1.99 32.04
CA ALA A 256 -6.56 -0.59 32.33
C ALA A 256 -7.52 0.04 33.34
N LEU A 257 -8.83 -0.25 33.21
CA LEU A 257 -9.86 0.23 34.15
C LEU A 257 -9.75 -0.42 35.53
N TYR A 258 -9.25 -1.65 35.63
CA TYR A 258 -8.97 -2.30 36.92
C TYR A 258 -7.81 -1.65 37.67
N LYS A 259 -6.83 -1.07 36.97
CA LYS A 259 -5.64 -0.42 37.57
C LYS A 259 -5.86 1.05 37.98
N GLU A 260 -6.92 1.71 37.52
CA GLU A 260 -7.26 3.07 37.96
C GLU A 260 -8.25 3.10 39.15
N GLY A 261 -8.71 1.92 39.61
CA GLY A 261 -9.68 1.76 40.70
C GLY A 261 -9.13 1.22 42.03
N GLU A 262 -7.83 0.91 42.14
CA GLU A 262 -7.11 0.56 43.38
C GLU A 262 -6.06 1.63 43.72
#